data_AF-A0ABD7ZS17-F1
#
_entry.id   AF-A0ABD7ZS17-F1
#
_cell.length_a   1.000
_cell.length_b   1.000
_cell.length_c   1.000
_cell.angle_alpha   90.00
_cell.angle_beta   90.00
_cell.angle_gamma   90.00
#
_symmetry.space_group_name_H-M   'P 1'
#
loop_
_entity.id
_entity.type
_entity.pdbx_description
1 polymer ?
#
loop_
_entity_poly.entity_id
_entity_poly.type
_entity_poly.pdbx_seq_one_letter_code
_entity_poly.pdbx_strand_id
1 'polypeptide(L)'
;MKWTTDTDCKWMSHLYITGHSLGGYLAQWVQSEMIDGALPWVESFAVTSNAPGFNPLMKFINNGYELKVINKLVNDKLKEYDSLIINHRIKQDLVSGFGDDLGIVYHYDCKTEGFPGYHHDVKQFKEVKEVQ
;
A
#
# COMPACT_ATOMS: atom_id res chain seq x y z
N MET A 1 -12.25 5.22 23.10
CA MET A 1 -13.05 4.30 22.26
C MET A 1 -12.68 2.89 22.70
N LYS A 2 -13.60 2.16 23.34
CA LYS A 2 -13.35 0.80 23.85
C LYS A 2 -13.90 -0.14 22.77
N TRP A 3 -13.01 -0.69 21.95
CA TRP A 3 -13.42 -1.60 20.89
C TRP A 3 -14.04 -2.86 21.51
N THR A 4 -15.04 -3.45 20.85
CA THR A 4 -15.69 -4.72 21.20
C THR A 4 -14.76 -5.96 21.03
N THR A 5 -13.45 -5.74 20.96
CA THR A 5 -12.44 -6.63 20.37
C THR A 5 -11.99 -7.80 21.25
N ASP A 6 -12.23 -7.77 22.57
CA ASP A 6 -11.72 -8.84 23.46
C ASP A 6 -12.38 -10.20 23.19
N THR A 7 -13.58 -10.21 22.60
CA THR A 7 -14.28 -11.43 22.18
C THR A 7 -13.93 -11.87 20.77
N ASP A 8 -13.70 -10.91 19.87
CA ASP A 8 -13.54 -11.17 18.43
C ASP A 8 -12.08 -11.50 18.06
N CYS A 9 -11.11 -11.03 18.85
CA CYS A 9 -9.68 -11.31 18.64
C CYS A 9 -9.34 -12.81 18.67
N LYS A 10 -10.16 -13.63 19.34
CA LYS A 10 -9.98 -15.09 19.38
C LYS A 10 -10.36 -15.78 18.08
N TRP A 11 -11.15 -15.12 17.23
CA TRP A 11 -11.69 -15.71 16.00
C TRP A 11 -10.94 -15.26 14.75
N MET A 12 -10.14 -14.20 14.85
CA MET A 12 -9.34 -13.65 13.74
C MET A 12 -7.85 -13.71 14.08
N SER A 13 -7.17 -14.72 13.53
CA SER A 13 -5.72 -14.85 13.66
C SER A 13 -4.96 -14.11 12.56
N HIS A 14 -5.54 -13.98 11.36
CA HIS A 14 -4.91 -13.37 10.19
C HIS A 14 -5.86 -12.41 9.47
N LEU A 15 -5.32 -11.31 8.96
CA LEU A 15 -6.03 -10.35 8.12
C LEU A 15 -5.20 -10.05 6.85
N TYR A 16 -5.77 -10.35 5.69
CA TYR A 16 -5.16 -10.01 4.40
C TYR A 16 -5.90 -8.83 3.78
N ILE A 17 -5.16 -7.78 3.49
CA ILE A 17 -5.69 -6.55 2.91
C ILE A 17 -5.14 -6.45 1.49
N THR A 18 -6.02 -6.15 0.54
CA THR A 18 -5.60 -5.96 -0.84
C THR A 18 -6.35 -4.82 -1.49
N GLY A 19 -5.75 -4.24 -2.51
CA GLY A 19 -6.37 -3.18 -3.26
C GLY A 19 -5.60 -2.81 -4.51
N HIS A 20 -6.34 -2.26 -5.46
CA HIS A 20 -5.84 -1.68 -6.69
C HIS A 20 -6.08 -0.17 -6.67
N SER A 21 -5.20 0.61 -7.30
CA SER A 21 -5.36 2.07 -7.41
C SER A 21 -5.54 2.72 -6.03
N LEU A 22 -6.54 3.60 -5.87
CA LEU A 22 -6.91 4.19 -4.58
C LEU A 22 -7.19 3.14 -3.49
N GLY A 23 -7.79 1.99 -3.84
CA GLY A 23 -7.99 0.90 -2.90
C GLY A 23 -6.67 0.32 -2.38
N GLY A 24 -5.64 0.29 -3.24
CA GLY A 24 -4.29 -0.12 -2.86
C GLY A 24 -3.63 0.88 -1.92
N TYR A 25 -3.77 2.19 -2.18
CA TYR A 25 -3.32 3.24 -1.25
C TYR A 25 -3.95 3.08 0.14
N LEU A 26 -5.27 2.86 0.20
CA LEU A 26 -5.98 2.65 1.45
C LEU A 26 -5.55 1.36 2.16
N ALA A 27 -5.24 0.31 1.41
CA ALA A 27 -4.70 -0.93 1.96
C ALA A 27 -3.33 -0.72 2.62
N GLN A 28 -2.41 0.02 1.97
CA GLN A 28 -1.13 0.41 2.58
C GLN A 28 -1.35 1.24 3.85
N TRP A 29 -2.26 2.21 3.80
CA TRP A 29 -2.55 3.07 4.95
C TRP A 29 -3.06 2.25 6.14
N VAL A 30 -4.08 1.42 5.95
CA VAL A 30 -4.63 0.57 7.03
C VAL A 30 -3.56 -0.37 7.58
N GLN A 31 -2.78 -1.03 6.72
CA GLN A 31 -1.72 -1.92 7.19
C GLN A 31 -0.65 -1.18 8.00
N SER A 32 -0.26 0.02 7.56
CA SER A 32 0.69 0.84 8.33
C SER A 32 0.13 1.24 9.71
N GLU A 33 -1.18 1.53 9.83
CA GLU A 33 -1.80 1.77 11.14
C GLU A 33 -1.73 0.55 12.07
N MET A 34 -1.89 -0.64 11.50
CA MET A 34 -1.81 -1.88 12.28
C MET A 34 -0.39 -2.11 12.80
N ILE A 35 0.62 -1.88 11.96
CA ILE A 35 2.05 -1.96 12.31
C ILE A 35 2.41 -0.90 13.36
N ASP A 36 1.88 0.32 13.21
CA ASP A 36 2.06 1.42 14.17
C ASP A 36 1.29 1.18 15.51
N GLY A 37 0.63 0.03 15.67
CA GLY A 37 0.06 -0.44 16.94
C GLY A 37 -1.45 -0.21 17.12
N ALA A 38 -2.19 0.12 16.06
CA ALA A 38 -3.65 0.31 16.18
C ALA A 38 -4.42 -1.00 16.44
N LEU A 39 -3.93 -2.14 15.92
CA LEU A 39 -4.53 -3.47 16.07
C LEU A 39 -3.45 -4.57 16.26
N PRO A 40 -2.77 -4.61 17.42
CA PRO A 40 -1.57 -5.44 17.61
C PRO A 40 -1.86 -6.94 17.81
N TRP A 41 -3.13 -7.37 17.82
CA TRP A 41 -3.55 -8.72 18.20
C TRP A 41 -3.85 -9.64 17.00
N VAL A 42 -3.79 -9.14 15.78
CA VAL A 42 -4.03 -9.91 14.55
C VAL A 42 -2.81 -9.82 13.64
N GLU A 43 -2.33 -10.96 13.14
CA GLU A 43 -1.31 -10.95 12.11
C GLU A 43 -1.92 -10.37 10.84
N SER A 44 -1.25 -9.38 10.23
CA SER A 44 -1.84 -8.63 9.11
C SER A 44 -0.83 -8.40 8.01
N PHE A 45 -1.33 -8.39 6.78
CA PHE A 45 -0.50 -8.27 5.59
C PHE A 45 -1.23 -7.55 4.47
N ALA A 46 -0.53 -6.68 3.74
CA ALA A 46 -1.06 -5.98 2.58
C ALA A 46 -0.35 -6.36 1.28
N VAL A 47 -1.15 -6.68 0.26
CA VAL A 47 -0.68 -6.84 -1.13
C VAL A 47 -1.45 -5.90 -2.03
N THR A 48 -0.75 -5.01 -2.74
CA THR A 48 -1.39 -4.03 -3.62
C THR A 48 -0.96 -4.19 -5.07
N SER A 49 -1.76 -3.62 -5.97
CA SER A 49 -1.43 -3.57 -7.39
C SER A 49 -1.66 -2.16 -7.92
N ASN A 50 -0.64 -1.56 -8.55
CA ASN A 50 -0.71 -0.23 -9.16
C ASN A 50 -1.29 0.84 -8.22
N ALA A 51 -0.93 0.76 -6.94
CA ALA A 51 -1.30 1.76 -5.96
C ALA A 51 -0.43 3.02 -6.15
N PRO A 52 -1.00 4.23 -6.03
CA PRO A 52 -0.20 5.42 -5.81
C PRO A 52 0.41 5.39 -4.41
N GLY A 53 1.57 6.02 -4.26
CA GLY A 53 2.24 6.23 -2.99
C GLY A 53 1.71 7.44 -2.22
N PHE A 54 2.37 7.72 -1.10
CA PHE A 54 2.05 8.79 -0.16
C PHE A 54 2.81 10.06 -0.50
N ASN A 55 2.13 11.19 -0.38
CA ASN A 55 2.73 12.50 -0.59
C ASN A 55 2.25 13.45 0.52
N PRO A 56 3.14 14.03 1.35
CA PRO A 56 2.75 14.98 2.40
C PRO A 56 2.02 16.22 1.88
N LEU A 57 2.29 16.62 0.63
CA LEU A 57 1.71 17.81 0.00
C LEU A 57 0.30 17.58 -0.56
N MET A 58 -0.21 16.35 -0.48
CA MET A 58 -1.61 16.05 -0.79
C MET A 58 -2.52 16.79 0.20
N LYS A 59 -3.18 17.85 -0.27
CA LYS A 59 -4.01 18.79 0.51
C LYS A 59 -5.35 18.21 0.98
N PHE A 60 -5.40 16.95 1.39
CA PHE A 60 -6.69 16.28 1.55
C PHE A 60 -7.40 16.69 2.84
N ILE A 61 -6.79 16.69 4.03
CA ILE A 61 -7.43 17.20 5.25
C ILE A 61 -6.34 17.47 6.34
N ASN A 62 -6.15 18.73 6.76
CA ASN A 62 -5.49 19.14 8.03
C ASN A 62 -3.97 18.81 8.21
N ASN A 63 -3.25 19.63 8.98
CA ASN A 63 -1.84 19.46 9.38
C ASN A 63 -1.55 18.10 10.05
N GLY A 64 -2.56 17.50 10.69
CA GLY A 64 -2.42 16.17 11.31
C GLY A 64 -2.18 15.04 10.31
N TYR A 65 -2.69 15.16 9.08
CA TYR A 65 -2.44 14.18 8.02
C TYR A 65 -1.00 14.30 7.50
N GLU A 66 -0.53 15.53 7.25
CA GLU A 66 0.82 15.80 6.72
C GLU A 66 1.90 15.21 7.63
N LEU A 67 1.86 15.52 8.94
CA LEU A 67 2.81 14.99 9.92
C LEU A 67 2.78 13.46 9.97
N LYS A 68 1.59 12.87 9.87
CA LYS A 68 1.43 11.42 9.90
C LYS A 68 2.03 10.75 8.67
N VAL A 69 1.81 11.32 7.48
CA VAL A 69 2.46 10.85 6.25
C VAL A 69 3.97 10.98 6.36
N ILE A 70 4.49 12.12 6.83
CA ILE A 70 5.94 12.31 7.02
C ILE A 70 6.52 11.22 7.92
N ASN A 71 5.88 10.94 9.07
CA ASN A 71 6.35 9.89 9.98
C ASN A 71 6.36 8.52 9.32
N LYS A 72 5.31 8.16 8.58
CA LYS A 72 5.27 6.89 7.83
C LYS A 72 6.41 6.82 6.81
N LEU A 73 6.66 7.87 6.05
CA LEU A 73 7.77 7.90 5.10
C LEU A 73 9.16 7.81 5.76
N VAL A 74 9.31 8.30 7.00
CA VAL A 74 10.54 8.13 7.78
C VAL A 74 10.68 6.68 8.26
N ASN A 75 9.62 6.09 8.81
CA ASN A 75 9.60 4.70 9.26
C ASN A 75 9.82 3.72 8.10
N ASP A 76 9.31 4.04 6.91
CA ASP A 76 9.54 3.28 5.70
C ASP A 76 11.01 3.25 5.30
N LYS A 77 11.72 4.38 5.41
CA LYS A 77 13.18 4.43 5.20
C LYS A 77 13.96 3.58 6.20
N LEU A 78 13.38 3.31 7.37
CA LEU A 78 13.92 2.39 8.37
C LEU A 78 13.47 0.93 8.13
N LYS A 79 12.72 0.68 7.05
CA LYS A 79 12.20 -0.62 6.61
C LYS A 79 11.19 -1.24 7.56
N GLU A 80 10.49 -0.41 8.35
CA GLU A 80 9.49 -0.91 9.30
C GLU A 80 8.30 -1.60 8.61
N TYR A 81 8.03 -1.27 7.35
CA TYR A 81 6.89 -1.79 6.60
C TYR A 81 7.22 -2.92 5.60
N ASP A 82 8.50 -3.14 5.29
CA ASP A 82 8.97 -4.02 4.21
C ASP A 82 8.46 -5.47 4.32
N SER A 83 8.30 -5.97 5.55
CA SER A 83 7.90 -7.35 5.79
C SER A 83 6.40 -7.60 5.68
N LEU A 84 5.59 -6.54 5.68
CA LEU A 84 4.12 -6.64 5.83
C LEU A 84 3.33 -5.87 4.77
N ILE A 85 3.99 -5.02 3.96
CA ILE A 85 3.37 -4.33 2.83
C ILE A 85 4.17 -4.66 1.57
N ILE A 86 3.51 -5.30 0.61
CA ILE A 86 4.06 -5.62 -0.71
C ILE A 86 3.23 -4.92 -1.78
N ASN A 87 3.90 -4.17 -2.65
CA ASN A 87 3.30 -3.46 -3.77
C ASN A 87 3.79 -4.06 -5.09
N HIS A 88 2.85 -4.33 -5.98
CA HIS A 88 3.14 -4.73 -7.35
C HIS A 88 2.85 -3.55 -8.28
N ARG A 89 3.84 -3.09 -9.05
CA ARG A 89 3.75 -1.92 -9.92
C ARG A 89 4.15 -2.24 -11.35
N ILE A 90 3.32 -1.86 -12.30
CA ILE A 90 3.70 -1.77 -13.71
C ILE A 90 4.42 -0.44 -13.93
N LYS A 91 5.67 -0.46 -14.42
CA LYS A 91 6.49 0.77 -14.55
C LYS A 91 5.85 1.85 -15.41
N GLN A 92 5.09 1.43 -16.42
CA GLN A 92 4.41 2.33 -17.36
C GLN A 92 3.12 2.96 -16.80
N ASP A 93 2.67 2.56 -15.59
CA ASP A 93 1.50 3.16 -14.95
C ASP A 93 1.85 4.43 -14.19
N LEU A 94 1.48 5.59 -14.76
CA LEU A 94 1.68 6.91 -14.16
C LEU A 94 0.92 7.12 -12.85
N VAL A 95 -0.22 6.45 -12.64
CA VAL A 95 -0.99 6.61 -11.40
C VAL A 95 -0.17 6.06 -10.24
N SER A 96 0.37 4.85 -10.42
CA SER A 96 1.20 4.23 -9.41
C SER A 96 2.51 5.00 -9.18
N GLY A 97 3.07 5.66 -10.19
CA GLY A 97 4.30 6.46 -10.05
C GLY A 97 4.19 7.75 -9.22
N PHE A 98 3.03 8.03 -8.63
CA PHE A 98 2.82 9.22 -7.80
C PHE A 98 3.17 8.96 -6.34
N GLY A 99 4.02 9.80 -5.74
CA GLY A 99 4.36 9.71 -4.30
C GLY A 99 5.35 8.60 -3.95
N ASP A 100 5.58 8.42 -2.65
CA ASP A 100 6.48 7.42 -2.10
C ASP A 100 5.66 6.26 -1.49
N ASP A 101 5.89 5.03 -1.94
CA ASP A 101 5.20 3.85 -1.41
C ASP A 101 5.64 3.50 0.02
N LEU A 102 4.81 2.72 0.72
CA LEU A 102 5.22 2.05 1.95
C LEU A 102 5.51 0.58 1.67
N GLY A 103 6.59 0.06 2.24
CA GLY A 103 7.05 -1.31 2.11
C GLY A 103 7.71 -1.62 0.76
N ILE A 104 7.81 -2.90 0.45
CA ILE A 104 8.54 -3.37 -0.74
C ILE A 104 7.73 -3.11 -2.01
N VAL A 105 8.40 -2.66 -3.08
CA VAL A 105 7.79 -2.46 -4.40
C VAL A 105 8.46 -3.34 -5.44
N TYR A 106 7.71 -4.29 -6.00
CA TYR A 106 8.10 -5.07 -7.17
C TYR A 106 7.67 -4.37 -8.45
N HIS A 107 8.64 -4.17 -9.33
CA HIS A 107 8.44 -3.47 -10.60
C HIS A 107 8.36 -4.45 -11.76
N TYR A 108 7.39 -4.22 -12.64
CA TYR A 108 7.10 -5.05 -13.78
C TYR A 108 7.12 -4.23 -15.07
N ASP A 109 7.74 -4.77 -16.11
CA ASP A 109 7.67 -4.19 -17.45
C ASP A 109 6.55 -4.87 -18.24
N CYS A 110 5.64 -4.06 -18.80
CA CYS A 110 4.63 -4.55 -19.73
C CYS A 110 5.20 -4.59 -21.15
N LYS A 111 4.98 -5.71 -21.86
CA LYS A 111 5.48 -5.88 -23.24
C LYS A 111 4.70 -5.06 -24.27
N THR A 112 3.45 -4.76 -23.95
CA THR A 112 2.51 -4.12 -24.85
C THR A 112 2.67 -2.63 -24.73
N GLU A 113 3.02 -1.92 -25.80
CA GLU A 113 2.98 -0.46 -25.79
C GLU A 113 1.54 0.03 -25.66
N GLY A 114 1.26 0.89 -24.68
CA GLY A 114 -0.06 1.44 -24.43
C GLY A 114 0.00 2.84 -23.84
N PHE A 115 -1.13 3.55 -23.85
CA PHE A 115 -1.24 4.84 -23.15
C PHE A 115 -1.15 4.61 -21.63
N PRO A 116 -0.63 5.53 -20.80
CA PRO A 116 -0.45 5.31 -19.36
C PRO A 116 -1.65 4.72 -18.60
N GLY A 117 -2.87 5.14 -18.91
CA GLY A 117 -4.09 4.59 -18.30
C GLY A 117 -4.39 3.13 -18.67
N TYR A 118 -3.86 2.64 -19.79
CA TYR A 118 -3.95 1.23 -20.19
C TYR A 118 -3.22 0.33 -19.18
N HIS A 119 -2.03 0.76 -18.76
CA HIS A 119 -1.17 0.03 -17.82
C HIS A 119 -1.69 0.04 -16.38
N HIS A 120 -2.64 0.92 -16.07
CA HIS A 120 -3.22 1.00 -14.75
C HIS A 120 -4.11 -0.21 -14.43
N ASP A 121 -4.81 -0.81 -15.41
CA ASP A 121 -5.71 -1.93 -15.17
C ASP A 121 -4.95 -3.15 -14.63
N VAL A 122 -5.47 -3.74 -13.53
CA VAL A 122 -4.91 -4.94 -12.90
C VAL A 122 -4.79 -6.13 -13.87
N LYS A 123 -5.61 -6.18 -14.93
CA LYS A 123 -5.52 -7.22 -15.96
C LYS A 123 -4.17 -7.23 -16.67
N GLN A 124 -3.48 -6.09 -16.74
CA GLN A 124 -2.20 -5.98 -17.43
C GLN A 124 -1.08 -6.77 -16.74
N PHE A 125 -1.24 -7.13 -15.47
CA PHE A 125 -0.31 -8.05 -14.78
C PHE A 125 -0.28 -9.47 -15.40
N LYS A 126 -1.21 -9.82 -16.29
CA LYS A 126 -1.14 -11.08 -17.06
C LYS A 126 -0.08 -11.04 -18.17
N GLU A 127 0.34 -9.85 -18.57
CA GLU A 127 1.22 -9.62 -19.73
C GLU A 127 2.65 -9.23 -19.34
N VAL A 128 2.89 -9.04 -18.03
CA VAL A 128 4.18 -8.57 -17.53
C VAL A 128 5.22 -9.67 -17.40
N LYS A 129 6.49 -9.28 -17.48
CA LYS A 129 7.61 -10.07 -16.98
C LYS A 129 8.15 -9.39 -15.74
N GLU A 130 8.52 -10.19 -14.75
CA GLU A 130 9.27 -9.69 -13.59
C GLU A 130 10.63 -9.18 -14.05
N VAL A 131 10.97 -7.96 -13.63
CA VAL A 131 12.24 -7.33 -13.95
C VAL A 131 13.05 -7.38 -12.66
N GLN A 132 14.02 -8.29 -12.63
CA GLN A 132 14.97 -8.42 -11.52
C GLN A 132 15.90 -7.20 -11.46
#